data_AF-A0A534ZJ32-F1
#
_entry.id   AF-A0A534ZJ32-F1
#
_cell.length_a   1.000
_cell.length_b   1.000
_cell.length_c   1.000
_cell.angle_alpha   90.00
_cell.angle_beta   90.00
_cell.angle_gamma   90.00
#
_symmetry.space_group_name_H-M   'P 1'
#
loop_
_entity.id
_entity.type
_entity.pdbx_description
1 polymer ?
#
loop_
_entity_poly.entity_id
_entity_poly.type
_entity_poly.pdbx_seq_one_letter_code
_entity_poly.pdbx_strand_id
1 'polypeptide(L)' 'FVRGDGDLNLAALARLRGQAVVHDDERRVWAFGAPPEARAANRPSLEAPEFTLPDLDGRLHSLSDARGRKAVLIAWASW' A
#
# COMPACT_ATOMS: atom_id res chain seq x y z
N PHE A 1 21.63 8.67 -12.91
CA PHE A 1 20.49 9.48 -12.40
C PHE A 1 20.86 10.94 -12.42
N VAL A 2 22.00 11.31 -11.85
CA VAL A 2 22.61 12.64 -12.05
C VAL A 2 23.16 12.73 -13.47
N ARG A 3 22.90 13.85 -14.15
CA ARG A 3 23.37 14.20 -15.49
C ARG A 3 24.69 15.00 -15.36
N GLY A 4 25.42 15.14 -16.47
CA GLY A 4 26.75 15.78 -16.46
C GLY A 4 26.76 17.26 -16.06
N ASP A 5 25.60 17.89 -16.06
CA ASP A 5 25.30 19.26 -15.63
C ASP A 5 24.87 19.37 -14.16
N GLY A 6 24.76 18.25 -13.44
CA GLY A 6 24.30 18.20 -12.04
C GLY A 6 22.81 17.96 -11.89
N ASP A 7 22.02 17.93 -12.97
CA ASP A 7 20.58 17.69 -12.89
C ASP A 7 20.25 16.24 -12.53
N LEU A 8 19.24 16.05 -11.68
CA LEU A 8 18.80 14.72 -11.25
C LEU A 8 17.57 14.25 -12.04
N ASN A 9 17.72 13.14 -12.77
CA ASN A 9 16.59 12.43 -13.36
C ASN A 9 15.86 11.57 -12.31
N LEU A 10 14.82 12.16 -11.71
CA LEU A 10 13.98 11.51 -10.69
C LEU A 10 13.23 10.28 -11.22
N ALA A 11 12.84 10.27 -12.49
CA ALA A 11 12.16 9.12 -13.09
C ALA A 11 13.08 7.90 -13.21
N ALA A 12 14.34 8.14 -13.57
CA ALA A 12 15.34 7.08 -13.60
C ALA A 12 15.63 6.57 -12.18
N LEU A 13 15.71 7.47 -11.18
CA LEU A 13 15.94 7.08 -9.79
C LEU A 13 14.78 6.23 -9.24
N ALA A 14 13.54 6.63 -9.51
CA ALA A 14 12.36 5.88 -9.12
C ALA A 14 12.36 4.46 -9.70
N ARG A 15 12.68 4.31 -10.99
CA ARG A 15 12.80 2.99 -11.64
C ARG A 15 13.89 2.13 -11.03
N LEU A 16 15.06 2.71 -10.71
CA LEU A 16 16.13 1.99 -10.01
C LEU A 16 15.64 1.45 -8.67
N ARG A 17 14.86 2.24 -7.92
CA ARG A 17 14.29 1.84 -6.64
C ARG A 17 13.07 0.92 -6.74
N GLY A 18 12.67 0.50 -7.95
CA GLY A 18 11.45 -0.29 -8.14
C GLY A 18 10.16 0.46 -7.79
N GLN A 19 10.19 1.78 -7.74
CA GLN A 19 9.02 2.62 -7.52
C GLN A 19 8.19 2.70 -8.80
N ALA A 20 6.86 2.67 -8.64
CA ALA A 20 5.97 3.07 -9.72
C ALA A 20 6.17 4.56 -10.01
N VAL A 21 6.22 4.94 -11.28
CA VAL A 21 6.31 6.34 -11.70
C VAL A 21 5.38 6.57 -12.89
N VAL A 22 4.59 7.64 -12.81
CA VAL A 22 3.69 8.09 -13.88
C VAL A 22 3.91 9.58 -14.10
N HIS A 23 3.80 10.01 -15.35
CA HIS A 23 3.94 11.40 -15.77
C HIS A 23 2.73 11.82 -16.61
N ASP A 24 2.25 13.04 -16.38
CA ASP A 24 1.31 13.75 -17.24
C ASP A 24 2.07 14.89 -17.93
N ASP A 25 2.35 14.73 -19.23
CA ASP A 25 3.11 15.71 -20.04
C ASP A 25 2.38 17.05 -20.14
N GLU A 26 1.05 17.05 -20.30
CA GLU A 26 0.25 18.26 -20.48
C GLU A 26 0.23 19.11 -19.21
N ARG A 27 0.05 18.46 -18.05
CA ARG A 27 0.00 19.14 -16.75
C ARG A 27 1.39 19.35 -16.14
N ARG A 28 2.43 18.74 -16.71
CA ARG A 28 3.80 18.72 -16.20
C ARG A 28 3.90 18.18 -14.77
N VAL A 29 3.11 17.14 -14.47
CA VAL A 29 3.02 16.54 -13.12
C VAL A 29 3.61 15.14 -13.12
N TRP A 30 4.39 14.84 -12.10
CA TRP A 30 4.93 13.51 -11.83
C TRP A 30 4.34 12.93 -10.56
N ALA A 31 3.97 11.65 -10.60
CA ALA A 31 3.57 10.88 -9.44
C ALA A 31 4.54 9.72 -9.21
N PHE A 32 5.00 9.58 -7.96
CA PHE A 32 5.94 8.54 -7.54
C PHE A 32 5.32 7.69 -6.44
N GLY A 33 5.16 6.40 -6.70
CA GLY A 33 4.63 5.45 -5.73
C GLY A 33 5.66 5.05 -4.67
N ALA A 34 5.20 4.48 -3.56
CA ALA A 34 6.06 3.97 -2.51
C ALA A 34 7.04 2.89 -3.04
N PRO A 35 8.29 2.83 -2.57
CA PRO A 35 9.22 1.79 -2.98
C PRO A 35 8.81 0.42 -2.42
N PRO A 36 9.26 -0.69 -3.03
CA PRO A 36 8.87 -2.04 -2.62
C PRO A 36 9.08 -2.31 -1.13
N GLU A 37 10.18 -1.84 -0.55
CA GLU A 37 10.51 -1.99 0.86
C GLU A 37 9.48 -1.31 1.79
N ALA A 38 8.95 -0.15 1.41
CA ALA A 38 7.90 0.53 2.18
C ALA A 38 6.56 -0.22 2.10
N ARG A 39 6.28 -0.89 0.98
CA ARG A 39 5.09 -1.75 0.84
C ARG A 39 5.24 -3.04 1.64
N ALA A 40 6.44 -3.61 1.65
CA ALA A 40 6.76 -4.83 2.40
C ALA A 40 6.76 -4.59 3.91
N ALA A 41 7.20 -3.42 4.38
CA ALA A 41 7.17 -3.05 5.80
C ALA A 41 5.76 -3.11 6.42
N ASN A 42 4.72 -2.86 5.61
CA ASN A 42 3.32 -2.94 6.04
C ASN A 42 2.72 -4.36 6.01
N ARG A 43 3.52 -5.37 5.64
CA ARG A 43 3.07 -6.76 5.55
C ARG A 43 4.19 -7.72 6.00
N PRO A 44 4.60 -7.66 7.29
CA PRO A 44 5.70 -8.46 7.81
C PRO A 44 5.41 -9.96 7.72
N SER A 45 4.14 -10.36 7.69
CA SER A 45 3.68 -11.72 7.47
C SER A 45 2.49 -11.75 6.51
N LEU A 46 2.22 -12.94 5.96
CA LEU A 46 0.96 -13.22 5.25
C LEU A 46 -0.16 -13.66 6.20
N GLU A 47 0.13 -13.71 7.50
CA GLU A 47 -0.85 -14.00 8.54
C GLU A 47 -1.55 -12.71 8.94
N ALA A 48 -2.86 -12.67 8.79
CA ALA A 48 -3.64 -11.56 9.31
C ALA A 48 -3.58 -11.57 10.86
N PRO A 49 -3.45 -10.40 11.51
CA PRO A 49 -3.43 -10.33 12.96
C PRO A 49 -4.79 -10.78 13.53
N GLU A 50 -4.77 -11.49 14.66
CA GLU A 50 -6.01 -11.85 15.34
C GLU A 50 -6.66 -10.58 15.92
N PHE A 51 -7.98 -10.47 15.74
CA PHE A 51 -8.80 -9.44 16.37
C PHE A 51 -10.19 -9.98 16.64
N THR A 52 -10.88 -9.37 17.60
CA THR A 52 -12.28 -9.62 17.91
C THR A 52 -13.03 -8.29 17.86
N LEU A 53 -14.10 -8.23 17.08
CA LEU A 53 -14.94 -7.05 16.93
C LEU A 53 -16.41 -7.38 17.19
N PRO A 54 -17.19 -6.47 17.78
CA PRO A 54 -18.64 -6.61 17.84
C PRO A 54 -19.26 -6.40 16.45
N ASP A 55 -20.32 -7.13 16.14
CA ASP A 55 -21.24 -6.78 15.06
C ASP A 55 -22.23 -5.69 15.49
N LEU A 56 -23.22 -5.42 14.62
CA LEU A 56 -24.25 -4.40 14.87
C LEU A 56 -25.15 -4.73 16.08
N ASP A 57 -25.29 -6.01 16.43
CA ASP A 57 -26.06 -6.47 17.59
C ASP A 57 -25.17 -6.58 18.85
N GLY A 58 -23.90 -6.18 18.76
CA GLY A 58 -22.92 -6.26 19.85
C GLY A 58 -22.33 -7.65 20.06
N ARG A 59 -22.67 -8.63 19.22
CA ARG A 59 -22.11 -9.98 19.33
C ARG A 59 -20.67 -9.96 18.85
N LEU A 60 -19.78 -10.55 19.64
CA LEU A 60 -18.36 -10.64 19.31
C LEU A 60 -18.10 -11.69 18.24
N HIS A 61 -17.29 -11.31 17.24
CA HIS A 61 -16.75 -12.18 16.19
C HIS A 61 -15.24 -12.03 16.14
N SER A 62 -14.54 -13.15 16.14
CA SER A 62 -13.09 -13.17 16.00
C SER A 62 -12.70 -13.50 14.56
N LEU A 63 -11.58 -12.95 14.08
CA LEU A 63 -11.09 -13.28 12.73
C LEU A 63 -10.88 -14.80 12.57
N SER A 64 -10.42 -15.43 13.65
CA SER A 64 -10.27 -16.88 13.78
C SER A 64 -11.53 -17.69 13.47
N ASP A 65 -12.73 -17.15 13.67
CA ASP A 65 -14.00 -17.82 13.37
C ASP A 65 -14.20 -18.03 11.86
N ALA A 66 -13.51 -17.25 11.03
CA ALA A 66 -13.54 -17.37 9.57
C ALA A 66 -12.48 -18.34 9.00
N ARG A 67 -11.66 -18.99 9.83
CA ARG A 67 -10.63 -19.93 9.34
C ARG A 67 -11.23 -21.02 8.44
N GLY A 68 -10.48 -21.34 7.38
CA GLY A 68 -10.92 -22.29 6.34
C GLY A 68 -11.93 -21.72 5.34
N ARG A 69 -12.33 -20.44 5.48
CA ARG A 69 -13.22 -19.74 4.54
C ARG A 69 -12.52 -18.52 3.96
N LYS A 70 -12.92 -18.11 2.74
CA LYS A 70 -12.48 -16.83 2.17
C LYS A 70 -13.25 -15.70 2.86
N ALA A 71 -12.53 -14.78 3.49
CA ALA A 71 -13.09 -13.60 4.13
C ALA A 71 -12.55 -12.32 3.48
N VAL A 72 -13.38 -11.28 3.42
CA VAL A 72 -13.00 -9.93 2.95
C VAL A 72 -13.24 -8.96 4.10
N LEU A 73 -12.21 -8.21 4.47
CA LEU A 73 -12.32 -7.13 5.46
C LEU A 73 -12.51 -5.80 4.74
N ILE A 74 -13.57 -5.07 5.10
CA ILE A 74 -13.86 -3.74 4.56
C ILE A 74 -13.75 -2.75 5.72
N ALA A 75 -12.71 -1.92 5.70
CA ALA A 75 -12.60 -0.78 6.61
C ALA A 75 -13.25 0.43 5.94
N TRP A 76 -14.28 0.98 6.57
CA TRP A 76 -15.06 2.09 6.03
C TRP A 76 -15.29 3.15 7.11
N ALA A 77 -15.57 4.36 6.62
CA ALA A 77 -15.87 5.56 7.37
C ALA A 77 -16.89 6.39 6.56
N SER A 78 -17.87 7.01 7.20
CA SER A 78 -18.92 7.81 6.53
C SER A 78 -18.50 9.23 6.13
N TRP A 79 -17.27 9.63 6.42
CA TRP A 79 -16.81 11.01 6.27
C TRP A 79 -15.95 11.23 5.02
#